data_AF-A0A832JB79-F1
#
_entry.id   AF-A0A832JB79-F1
#
_cell.length_a   1.000
_cell.length_b   1.000
_cell.length_c   1.000
_cell.angle_alpha   90.00
_cell.angle_beta   90.00
_cell.angle_gamma   90.00
#
_symmetry.space_group_name_H-M   'P 1'
#
loop_
_entity.id
_entity.type
_entity.pdbx_description
1 polymer ?
#
loop_
_entity_poly.entity_id
_entity_poly.type
_entity_poly.pdbx_seq_one_letter_code
_entity_poly.pdbx_strand_id
1 'polypeptide(L)'
;MGLVAAVGMKALGSSAQERPKRGRIRQSLCWGCFVRGGLSPETVIREAARIGYASIEMGPRQYWDAIREAGMKIACIVGHGTLTDGLNRKENHSRIEEELLRNLELA
;
A
#
# COMPACT_ATOMS: atom_id res chain seq x y z
N MET A 1 30.75 26.14 -43.57
CA MET A 1 30.12 24.80 -43.67
C MET A 1 30.93 23.85 -42.79
N GLY A 2 30.42 23.51 -41.61
CA GLY A 2 31.07 22.59 -40.68
C GLY A 2 30.00 21.85 -39.91
N LEU A 3 29.70 20.64 -40.36
CA LEU A 3 28.72 19.72 -39.80
C LEU A 3 29.25 19.16 -38.48
N VAL A 4 28.51 19.29 -37.38
CA VAL A 4 28.79 18.54 -36.14
C VAL A 4 27.69 17.51 -35.95
N ALA A 5 28.13 16.26 -35.79
CA ALA A 5 27.34 15.04 -35.81
C ALA A 5 26.31 14.97 -34.66
N ALA A 6 25.12 14.47 -34.98
CA ALA A 6 24.12 14.10 -34.00
C ALA A 6 24.56 12.80 -33.29
N VAL A 7 24.77 12.88 -31.97
CA VAL A 7 24.95 11.70 -31.12
C VAL A 7 23.58 11.07 -30.88
N GLY A 8 23.40 9.83 -31.33
CA GLY A 8 22.16 9.09 -31.16
C GLY A 8 21.92 8.73 -29.68
N MET A 9 20.77 9.18 -29.14
CA MET A 9 20.25 8.69 -27.86
C MET A 9 19.87 7.22 -28.01
N LYS A 10 20.56 6.34 -27.26
CA LYS A 10 20.17 4.93 -27.13
C LYS A 10 18.98 4.86 -26.19
N ALA A 11 17.83 4.39 -26.67
CA ALA A 11 16.68 4.09 -25.82
C ALA A 11 17.07 3.00 -24.80
N LEU A 12 16.98 3.32 -23.52
CA LEU A 12 17.12 2.37 -22.43
C LEU A 12 15.85 1.51 -22.41
N GLY A 13 15.97 0.26 -22.88
CA GLY A 13 14.91 -0.73 -22.75
C GLY A 13 14.59 -0.99 -21.28
N SER A 14 13.32 -0.88 -20.91
CA SER A 14 12.83 -1.30 -19.60
C SER A 14 12.92 -2.83 -19.51
N SER A 15 13.92 -3.34 -18.79
CA SER A 15 13.93 -4.75 -18.39
C SER A 15 12.83 -4.94 -17.35
N ALA A 16 11.82 -5.76 -17.66
CA ALA A 16 10.81 -6.16 -16.69
C ALA A 16 11.52 -6.85 -15.52
N GLN A 17 11.59 -6.17 -14.38
CA GLN A 17 12.29 -6.67 -13.20
C GLN A 17 11.56 -7.91 -12.68
N GLU A 18 12.29 -9.03 -12.59
CA GLU A 18 11.74 -10.30 -12.10
C GLU A 18 11.21 -10.12 -10.67
N ARG A 19 9.99 -10.59 -10.41
CA ARG A 19 9.35 -10.42 -9.09
C ARG A 19 10.14 -11.21 -8.03
N PRO A 20 10.45 -10.62 -6.86
CA PRO A 20 11.15 -11.32 -5.80
C PRO A 20 10.42 -12.62 -5.43
N LYS A 21 11.15 -13.73 -5.36
CA LYS A 21 10.59 -14.98 -4.82
C LYS A 21 10.32 -14.79 -3.33
N ARG A 22 9.04 -14.84 -2.95
CA ARG A 22 8.65 -14.79 -1.53
C ARG A 22 9.19 -16.00 -0.79
N GLY A 23 9.81 -15.77 0.38
CA GLY A 23 10.21 -16.83 1.28
C GLY A 23 9.01 -17.56 1.91
N ARG A 24 9.28 -18.52 2.79
CA ARG A 24 8.22 -19.31 3.47
C ARG A 24 7.28 -18.45 4.33
N ILE A 25 7.76 -17.30 4.82
CA ILE A 25 6.99 -16.38 5.66
C ILE A 25 6.30 -15.34 4.77
N ARG A 26 4.99 -15.19 4.93
CA ARG A 26 4.18 -14.18 4.24
C ARG A 26 4.13 -12.90 5.06
N GLN A 27 5.22 -12.14 5.04
CA GLN A 27 5.33 -10.89 5.80
C GLN A 27 4.37 -9.83 5.27
N SER A 28 3.89 -8.98 6.18
CA SER A 28 2.94 -7.90 5.92
C SER A 28 3.51 -6.58 6.41
N LEU A 29 3.20 -5.48 5.72
CA LEU A 29 3.64 -4.14 6.07
C LEU A 29 2.50 -3.34 6.71
N CYS A 30 2.70 -2.80 7.91
CA CYS A 30 1.71 -1.94 8.57
C CYS A 30 1.79 -0.50 8.04
N TRP A 31 0.74 -0.04 7.36
CA TRP A 31 0.70 1.24 6.64
C TRP A 31 1.21 2.43 7.47
N GLY A 32 0.63 2.60 8.66
CA GLY A 32 0.92 3.74 9.52
C GLY A 32 2.39 3.84 9.89
N CYS A 33 3.12 2.72 9.94
CA CYS A 33 4.54 2.64 10.29
C CYS A 33 5.48 3.24 9.23
N PHE A 34 5.08 3.23 7.95
CA PHE A 34 5.97 3.58 6.84
C PHE A 34 5.51 4.79 6.04
N VAL A 35 4.21 5.08 5.97
CA VAL A 35 3.70 6.30 5.31
C VAL A 35 3.84 7.48 6.27
N ARG A 36 5.08 7.89 6.49
CA ARG A 36 5.52 8.98 7.38
C ARG A 36 6.89 9.49 6.93
N GLY A 37 7.33 10.62 7.49
CA GLY A 37 8.69 11.13 7.25
C GLY A 37 8.98 11.51 5.78
N GLY A 38 7.96 11.95 5.04
CA GLY A 38 8.11 12.36 3.63
C GLY A 38 7.97 11.24 2.61
N LEU A 39 7.76 9.99 3.02
CA LEU A 39 7.46 8.90 2.09
C LEU A 39 6.03 8.98 1.58
N SER A 40 5.87 9.02 0.25
CA SER A 40 4.56 8.97 -0.38
C SER A 40 3.94 7.56 -0.29
N PRO A 41 2.61 7.45 -0.24
CA PRO A 41 1.90 6.18 -0.33
C PRO A 41 2.35 5.28 -1.48
N GLU A 42 2.52 5.86 -2.67
CA GLU A 42 2.93 5.16 -3.89
C GLU A 42 4.35 4.62 -3.77
N THR A 43 5.24 5.40 -3.15
CA THR A 43 6.61 4.98 -2.87
C THR A 43 6.62 3.78 -1.93
N VAL A 44 5.83 3.82 -0.85
CA VAL A 44 5.73 2.71 0.12
C VAL A 44 5.17 1.45 -0.55
N ILE A 45 4.10 1.56 -1.35
CA ILE A 45 3.50 0.41 -2.05
C ILE A 45 4.51 -0.22 -3.02
N ARG A 46 5.17 0.61 -3.84
CA ARG A 46 6.16 0.18 -4.82
C ARG A 46 7.35 -0.52 -4.14
N GLU A 47 7.89 0.07 -3.09
CA GLU A 47 9.03 -0.51 -2.36
C GLU A 47 8.64 -1.77 -1.60
N ALA A 48 7.45 -1.84 -1.00
CA ALA A 48 6.97 -3.04 -0.33
C ALA A 48 6.86 -4.22 -1.30
N ALA A 49 6.31 -4.00 -2.49
CA ALA A 49 6.26 -5.00 -3.55
C ALA A 49 7.66 -5.41 -4.03
N ARG A 50 8.57 -4.43 -4.20
CA ARG A 50 9.97 -4.68 -4.59
C ARG A 50 10.75 -5.49 -3.54
N ILE A 51 10.48 -5.29 -2.26
CA ILE A 51 11.10 -6.06 -1.16
C ILE A 51 10.51 -7.48 -1.10
N GLY A 52 9.26 -7.67 -1.53
CA GLY A 52 8.59 -8.97 -1.57
C GLY A 52 7.60 -9.20 -0.42
N TYR A 53 7.05 -8.14 0.17
CA TYR A 53 5.95 -8.27 1.12
C TYR A 53 4.75 -8.99 0.47
N ALA A 54 4.03 -9.78 1.27
CA ALA A 54 2.84 -10.49 0.82
C ALA A 54 1.59 -9.61 0.88
N SER A 55 1.58 -8.62 1.76
CA SER A 55 0.42 -7.78 2.04
C SER A 55 0.78 -6.44 2.70
N ILE A 56 -0.20 -5.55 2.72
CA ILE A 56 -0.23 -4.32 3.52
C ILE A 56 -1.42 -4.39 4.48
N GLU A 57 -1.23 -3.89 5.70
CA GLU A 57 -2.24 -3.76 6.76
C GLU A 57 -2.68 -2.31 6.89
N MET A 58 -3.98 -2.11 7.12
CA MET A 58 -4.57 -0.82 7.49
C MET A 58 -4.31 0.30 6.46
N GLY A 59 -4.14 -0.05 5.19
CA GLY A 59 -4.05 0.93 4.09
C GLY A 59 -5.39 1.65 3.87
N PRO A 60 -5.41 2.99 3.65
CA PRO A 60 -6.62 3.72 3.31
C PRO A 60 -7.29 3.20 2.04
N ARG A 61 -8.62 3.25 1.99
CA ARG A 61 -9.44 2.68 0.91
C ARG A 61 -9.04 3.16 -0.49
N GLN A 62 -8.62 4.42 -0.63
CA GLN A 62 -8.22 4.96 -1.93
C GLN A 62 -6.95 4.32 -2.52
N TYR A 63 -6.16 3.59 -1.73
CA TYR A 63 -4.93 2.92 -2.19
C TYR A 63 -5.09 1.41 -2.38
N TRP A 64 -6.27 0.84 -2.12
CA TRP A 64 -6.48 -0.60 -2.18
C TRP A 64 -6.20 -1.19 -3.56
N ASP A 65 -6.60 -0.50 -4.61
CA ASP A 65 -6.39 -0.98 -5.98
C ASP A 65 -4.91 -0.93 -6.35
N ALA A 66 -4.21 0.16 -6.00
CA ALA A 66 -2.76 0.26 -6.17
C ALA A 66 -1.99 -0.85 -5.41
N ILE A 67 -2.41 -1.20 -4.19
CA ILE A 67 -1.81 -2.31 -3.42
C ILE A 67 -2.01 -3.65 -4.17
N ARG A 68 -3.21 -3.90 -4.69
CA ARG A 68 -3.56 -5.13 -5.42
C ARG A 68 -2.82 -5.21 -6.75
N GLU A 69 -2.76 -4.12 -7.50
CA GLU A 69 -2.02 -4.00 -8.78
C GLU A 69 -0.52 -4.24 -8.59
N ALA A 70 0.04 -3.81 -7.45
CA ALA A 70 1.42 -4.11 -7.05
C ALA A 70 1.65 -5.60 -6.69
N GLY A 71 0.62 -6.45 -6.71
CA GLY A 71 0.72 -7.89 -6.46
C GLY A 71 0.69 -8.29 -4.98
N MET A 72 0.31 -7.36 -4.11
CA MET A 72 0.14 -7.58 -2.67
C MET A 72 -1.34 -7.73 -2.30
N LYS A 73 -1.61 -8.28 -1.13
CA LYS A 73 -2.97 -8.33 -0.55
C LYS A 73 -3.18 -7.20 0.46
N ILE A 74 -4.44 -6.94 0.79
CA ILE A 74 -4.79 -6.18 1.99
C ILE A 74 -5.03 -7.23 3.09
N ALA A 75 -4.21 -7.23 4.14
CA ALA A 75 -4.29 -8.26 5.19
C ALA A 75 -5.37 -7.97 6.23
N CYS A 76 -5.51 -6.69 6.59
CA CYS A 76 -6.57 -6.20 7.46
C CYS A 76 -6.84 -4.72 7.15
N ILE A 77 -8.00 -4.24 7.60
CA ILE A 77 -8.45 -2.85 7.42
C ILE A 77 -8.69 -2.20 8.78
N VAL A 78 -8.78 -0.87 8.79
CA VAL A 78 -9.22 -0.13 9.99
C VAL A 78 -10.72 -0.34 10.16
N GLY A 79 -11.14 -0.78 11.34
CA GLY A 79 -12.53 -1.16 11.60
C GLY A 79 -13.48 0.01 11.93
N HIS A 80 -13.01 1.03 12.64
CA HIS A 80 -13.80 2.18 13.07
C HIS A 80 -12.95 3.46 13.09
N GLY A 81 -13.59 4.63 13.21
CA GLY A 81 -12.98 5.95 13.02
C GLY A 81 -11.68 6.22 13.78
N THR A 82 -11.77 6.68 15.03
CA THR A 82 -10.58 7.10 15.82
C THR A 82 -10.38 6.23 17.06
N LEU A 83 -9.14 6.14 17.53
CA LEU A 83 -8.82 5.46 18.79
C LEU A 83 -9.22 6.28 20.03
N THR A 84 -9.19 7.61 19.94
CA THR A 84 -9.55 8.52 21.04
C THR A 84 -11.05 8.56 21.31
N ASP A 85 -11.86 8.27 20.29
CA ASP A 85 -13.32 8.12 20.37
C ASP A 85 -13.75 6.67 20.07
N GLY A 86 -13.26 5.75 20.91
CA GLY A 86 -13.37 4.29 20.72
C GLY A 86 -14.32 3.58 21.69
N LEU A 87 -14.19 2.25 21.73
CA LEU A 87 -15.04 1.30 22.48
C LEU A 87 -15.00 1.44 24.01
N ASN A 88 -14.07 2.20 24.58
CA ASN A 88 -14.04 2.47 26.02
C ASN A 88 -15.24 3.32 26.48
N ARG A 89 -15.83 4.10 25.56
CA ARG A 89 -17.05 4.89 25.80
C ARG A 89 -18.25 4.09 25.30
N LYS A 90 -19.20 3.80 26.19
CA LYS A 90 -20.38 2.98 25.84
C LYS A 90 -21.29 3.66 24.82
N GLU A 91 -21.33 4.98 24.85
CA GLU A 91 -22.14 5.80 23.94
C GLU A 91 -21.70 5.64 22.48
N ASN A 92 -20.46 5.15 22.25
CA ASN A 92 -19.93 4.90 20.92
C ASN A 92 -20.24 3.51 20.37
N HIS A 93 -20.75 2.58 21.19
CA HIS A 93 -20.85 1.16 20.79
C HIS A 93 -21.71 0.96 19.55
N SER A 94 -22.93 1.52 19.52
CA SER A 94 -23.83 1.40 18.35
C SER A 94 -23.22 2.02 17.09
N ARG A 95 -22.63 3.22 17.20
CA ARG A 95 -21.93 3.86 16.07
C ARG A 95 -20.79 2.99 15.55
N ILE A 96 -19.97 2.44 16.43
CA ILE A 96 -18.81 1.61 16.07
C ILE A 96 -19.25 0.28 15.47
N GLU A 97 -20.28 -0.36 15.99
CA GLU A 97 -20.86 -1.58 15.40
C GLU A 97 -21.30 -1.33 13.96
N GLU A 98 -22.03 -0.25 13.71
CA GLU A 98 -22.43 0.12 12.35
C GLU A 98 -21.23 0.42 11.44
N GLU A 99 -20.20 1.10 11.94
CA GLU A 99 -18.96 1.34 11.19
C GLU A 99 -18.25 0.04 10.83
N LEU A 100 -18.17 -0.90 11.77
CA LEU A 100 -17.54 -2.20 11.56
C LEU A 100 -18.29 -3.01 10.50
N LEU A 101 -19.62 -3.09 10.59
CA LEU A 101 -20.44 -3.80 9.61
C LEU A 101 -20.23 -3.20 8.21
N ARG A 102 -20.41 -1.88 8.06
CA ARG A 102 -20.17 -1.17 6.79
C ARG A 102 -18.78 -1.45 6.21
N ASN A 103 -17.75 -1.49 7.05
CA ASN A 103 -16.38 -1.74 6.61
C ASN A 103 -16.15 -3.21 6.24
N LEU A 104 -16.85 -4.16 6.85
CA LEU A 104 -16.83 -5.57 6.44
C LEU A 104 -17.48 -5.76 5.07
N GLU A 105 -18.57 -5.06 4.74
CA GLU A 105 -19.16 -5.12 3.40
C GLU A 105 -18.25 -4.55 2.30
N LEU A 106 -17.39 -3.59 2.64
CA LEU A 106 -16.44 -3.00 1.69
C LEU A 106 -15.23 -3.87 1.40
N ALA A 107 -14.84 -4.74 2.33
CA ALA A 107 -13.55 -5.46 2.36
C ALA A 107 -13.51 -6.68 1.44
#